data_AF-A0A527VMT2-F1
#
_entry.id   AF-A0A527VMT2-F1
#
_cell.length_a   1.000
_cell.length_b   1.000
_cell.length_c   1.000
_cell.angle_alpha   90.00
_cell.angle_beta   90.00
_cell.angle_gamma   90.00
#
_symmetry.space_group_name_H-M   'P 1'
#
loop_
_entity.id
_entity.type
_entity.pdbx_description
1 polymer ?
#
loop_
_entity_poly.entity_id
_entity_poly.type
_entity_poly.pdbx_seq_one_letter_code
_entity_poly.pdbx_strand_id
1 'polypeptide(L)'
;RLYANDLAGGGILDVGGYPVSMARLIAGAAIGQPFAEPDKVVGTAHLGQSGVDEWASALLHFPGGIVAEISSSISLDQDNVLR
;
A
#
# COMPACT_ATOMS: atom_id res chain seq x y z
N ARG A 1 -14.78 -8.57 10.47
CA ARG A 1 -14.10 -8.75 9.16
C ARG A 1 -12.78 -7.98 9.14
N LEU A 2 -12.78 -6.65 9.25
CA LEU A 2 -11.55 -5.84 9.23
C LEU A 2 -10.48 -6.35 10.22
N TYR A 3 -10.88 -6.69 11.44
CA TYR A 3 -9.97 -7.22 12.47
C TYR A 3 -9.88 -8.76 12.51
N ALA A 4 -10.42 -9.48 11.52
CA ALA A 4 -10.44 -10.94 11.49
C ALA A 4 -9.24 -11.48 10.71
N ASN A 5 -8.19 -11.91 11.42
CA ASN A 5 -6.94 -12.39 10.82
C ASN A 5 -7.13 -13.68 10.02
N ASP A 6 -7.99 -14.59 10.51
CA ASP A 6 -8.37 -15.83 9.83
C ASP A 6 -9.11 -15.61 8.49
N LEU A 7 -9.69 -14.43 8.30
CA LEU A 7 -10.34 -14.00 7.07
C LEU A 7 -9.49 -12.99 6.26
N ALA A 8 -8.19 -12.88 6.59
CA ALA A 8 -7.25 -11.99 5.92
C ALA A 8 -7.68 -10.50 5.91
N GLY A 9 -8.26 -10.04 7.04
CA GLY A 9 -8.52 -8.61 7.26
C GLY A 9 -7.25 -7.82 7.57
N GLY A 10 -7.36 -6.49 7.58
CA GLY A 10 -6.27 -5.57 7.91
C GLY A 10 -6.11 -4.47 6.88
N GLY A 11 -5.40 -3.41 7.24
CA GLY A 11 -5.18 -2.24 6.39
C GLY A 11 -4.57 -2.58 5.03
N ILE A 12 -3.56 -3.45 5.00
CA ILE A 12 -2.85 -3.83 3.78
C ILE A 12 -3.78 -4.56 2.80
N LEU A 13 -4.54 -5.55 3.27
CA LEU A 13 -5.36 -6.40 2.40
C LEU A 13 -6.72 -5.78 2.09
N ASP A 14 -7.34 -5.07 3.04
CA ASP A 14 -8.65 -4.46 2.81
C ASP A 14 -8.55 -3.16 1.99
N VAL A 15 -7.50 -2.35 2.19
CA VAL A 15 -7.40 -1.03 1.53
C VAL A 15 -6.03 -0.70 0.92
N GLY A 16 -4.93 -1.31 1.34
CA GLY A 16 -3.59 -1.04 0.84
C GLY A 16 -3.35 -1.46 -0.61
N GLY A 17 -4.12 -2.44 -1.11
CA GLY A 17 -4.06 -2.85 -2.52
C GLY A 17 -4.43 -1.73 -3.51
N TYR A 18 -5.30 -0.80 -3.13
CA TYR A 18 -5.72 0.32 -3.98
C TYR A 18 -4.57 1.31 -4.28
N PRO A 19 -3.90 1.93 -3.27
CA PRO A 19 -2.81 2.85 -3.53
C PRO A 19 -1.59 2.15 -4.16
N VAL A 20 -1.32 0.88 -3.86
CA VAL A 20 -0.27 0.11 -4.56
C VAL A 20 -0.60 -0.07 -6.03
N SER A 21 -1.84 -0.42 -6.36
CA SER A 21 -2.27 -0.57 -7.75
C SER A 21 -2.18 0.78 -8.51
N MET A 22 -2.56 1.88 -7.85
CA MET A 22 -2.41 3.22 -8.42
C MET A 22 -0.95 3.57 -8.68
N ALA A 23 -0.05 3.33 -7.73
CA ALA A 23 1.39 3.58 -7.90
C ALA A 23 1.97 2.79 -9.09
N ARG A 24 1.58 1.52 -9.25
CA ARG A 24 2.00 0.68 -10.39
C ARG A 24 1.53 1.25 -11.73
N LEU A 25 0.30 1.76 -11.81
CA LEU A 25 -0.24 2.40 -13.02
C LEU A 25 0.54 3.68 -13.36
N ILE A 26 0.78 4.55 -12.38
CA ILE A 26 1.51 5.82 -12.57
C ILE A 26 2.95 5.55 -12.99
N ALA A 27 3.64 4.64 -12.29
CA ALA A 27 5.01 4.27 -12.60
C ALA A 27 5.11 3.66 -14.01
N GLY A 28 4.15 2.81 -14.41
CA GLY A 28 4.05 2.28 -15.76
C GLY A 28 3.89 3.37 -16.82
N ALA A 29 2.93 4.28 -16.61
CA ALA A 29 2.67 5.38 -17.53
C ALA A 29 3.91 6.26 -17.74
N ALA A 30 4.69 6.52 -16.69
CA ALA A 30 5.93 7.29 -16.77
C ALA A 30 7.01 6.66 -17.66
N ILE A 31 6.99 5.33 -17.84
CA ILE A 31 7.95 4.58 -18.67
C ILE A 31 7.32 4.02 -19.95
N GLY A 32 6.12 4.47 -20.32
CA GLY A 32 5.41 4.02 -21.53
C GLY A 32 4.92 2.57 -21.45
N GLN A 33 4.64 2.05 -20.26
CA GLN A 33 4.12 0.70 -20.01
C GLN A 33 2.70 0.76 -19.40
N PRO A 34 1.89 -0.31 -19.51
CA PRO A 34 0.56 -0.35 -18.88
C PRO A 34 0.61 -0.25 -17.35
N PHE A 35 1.65 -0.81 -16.74
CA PHE A 35 1.99 -0.71 -15.33
C PHE A 35 3.47 -1.05 -15.15
N ALA A 36 4.05 -0.70 -14.01
CA ALA A 36 5.37 -1.15 -13.59
C ALA A 36 5.27 -1.92 -12.27
N GLU A 37 6.19 -2.87 -12.05
CA GLU A 37 6.36 -3.51 -10.75
C GLU A 37 7.46 -2.79 -9.96
N PRO A 38 7.32 -2.65 -8.63
CA PRO A 38 8.41 -2.17 -7.81
C PRO A 38 9.52 -3.22 -7.75
N ASP A 39 10.78 -2.78 -7.87
CA ASP A 39 11.95 -3.65 -7.69
C ASP A 39 12.40 -3.75 -6.21
N LYS A 40 11.87 -2.86 -5.35
CA LYS A 40 12.09 -2.89 -3.90
C LYS A 40 10.89 -2.34 -3.14
N VAL A 41 10.54 -3.02 -2.06
CA VAL A 41 9.49 -2.60 -1.11
C VAL A 41 10.06 -2.64 0.29
N VAL A 42 9.88 -1.56 1.05
CA VAL A 42 10.22 -1.48 2.48
C VAL A 42 9.04 -0.86 3.20
N GLY A 43 8.58 -1.44 4.30
CA GLY A 43 7.45 -0.90 5.04
C GLY A 43 7.43 -1.32 6.50
N THR A 44 6.53 -0.71 7.24
CA THR A 44 6.23 -1.02 8.64
C THR A 44 4.72 -0.95 8.87
N ALA A 45 4.26 -1.67 9.87
CA ALA A 45 2.85 -1.73 10.24
C ALA A 45 2.69 -1.78 11.76
N HIS A 46 1.59 -1.23 12.25
CA HIS A 46 1.14 -1.47 13.61
C HIS A 46 0.18 -2.63 13.62
N LEU A 47 0.53 -3.70 14.35
CA LEU A 47 -0.36 -4.83 14.56
C LEU A 47 -1.23 -4.58 15.79
N GLY A 48 -2.54 -4.73 15.60
CA GLY A 48 -3.54 -4.64 16.65
C GLY A 48 -3.61 -5.89 17.53
N GLN A 49 -4.51 -5.87 18.51
CA GLN A 49 -4.72 -7.01 19.42
C GLN A 49 -5.17 -8.29 18.70
N SER A 50 -5.85 -8.17 17.56
CA SER A 50 -6.28 -9.31 16.75
C SER A 50 -5.17 -9.87 15.83
N GLY A 51 -4.01 -9.21 15.79
CA GLY A 51 -2.86 -9.61 14.97
C GLY A 51 -2.94 -9.19 13.51
N VAL A 52 -4.00 -8.47 13.08
CA VAL A 52 -4.02 -7.80 11.77
C VAL A 52 -3.25 -6.48 11.85
N ASP A 53 -2.82 -5.95 10.71
CA ASP A 53 -2.33 -4.59 10.63
C ASP A 53 -3.50 -3.59 10.70
N GLU A 54 -3.46 -2.67 11.67
CA GLU A 54 -4.49 -1.64 11.81
C GLU A 54 -4.17 -0.40 10.97
N TRP A 55 -2.87 -0.14 10.78
CA TRP A 55 -2.33 0.79 9.80
C TRP A 55 -0.92 0.37 9.37
N ALA A 56 -0.54 0.74 8.15
CA ALA A 56 0.75 0.45 7.55
C ALA A 56 1.23 1.60 6.67
N SER A 57 2.55 1.69 6.50
CA SER A 57 3.19 2.55 5.51
C SER A 57 4.34 1.82 4.82
N ALA A 58 4.53 2.10 3.53
CA ALA A 58 5.57 1.50 2.73
C ALA A 58 6.15 2.48 1.70
N LEU A 59 7.43 2.29 1.39
CA LEU A 59 8.12 2.88 0.25
C LEU A 59 8.30 1.81 -0.83
N LEU A 60 7.91 2.16 -2.05
CA LEU A 60 8.05 1.35 -3.25
C LEU A 60 9.04 2.05 -4.17
N HIS A 61 10.10 1.35 -4.57
CA HIS A 61 11.00 1.82 -5.63
C HIS A 61 10.69 1.06 -6.91
N PHE A 62 10.56 1.78 -8.01
CA PHE A 62 10.30 1.25 -9.35
C PHE A 62 11.50 1.54 -10.28
N PRO A 63 11.64 0.76 -11.37
CA PRO A 63 12.61 1.05 -12.41
C PRO A 63 12.52 2.51 -12.89
N GLY A 64 13.68 3.11 -13.21
CA GLY A 64 13.76 4.52 -13.61
C GLY A 64 13.84 5.50 -12.44
N GLY A 65 14.01 5.02 -11.20
CA GLY A 65 14.24 5.86 -10.02
C GLY A 65 12.97 6.47 -9.43
N ILE A 66 11.80 5.95 -9.80
CA ILE A 66 10.51 6.40 -9.27
C ILE A 66 10.33 5.81 -7.87
N VAL A 67 9.98 6.66 -6.91
CA VAL A 67 9.68 6.27 -5.54
C VAL A 67 8.24 6.66 -5.21
N ALA A 68 7.46 5.73 -4.68
CA ALA A 68 6.12 5.97 -4.18
C ALA A 68 6.06 5.69 -2.67
N GLU A 69 5.41 6.59 -1.93
CA GLU A 69 5.02 6.38 -0.54
C GLU A 69 3.57 5.94 -0.50
N ILE A 70 3.30 4.88 0.24
CA ILE A 70 1.97 4.31 0.45
C ILE A 70 1.65 4.36 1.93
N SER A 71 0.40 4.74 2.25
CA SER A 71 -0.18 4.59 3.57
C SER A 71 -1.55 3.92 3.46
N SER A 72 -1.86 3.04 4.41
CA SER A 72 -3.16 2.36 4.47
C SER A 72 -3.57 2.15 5.92
N SER A 73 -4.86 2.28 6.22
CA SER A 73 -5.37 2.21 7.59
C SER A 73 -6.84 1.78 7.64
N ILE A 74 -7.20 1.00 8.65
CA ILE A 74 -8.60 0.64 8.99
C ILE A 74 -9.06 1.22 10.35
N SER A 75 -8.18 1.95 11.03
CA SER A 75 -8.36 2.41 12.42
C SER A 75 -8.09 3.91 12.61
N LEU A 76 -7.24 4.49 11.76
CA LEU A 76 -6.94 5.92 11.67
C LEU A 76 -7.52 6.51 10.39
N ASP A 77 -8.06 7.73 10.52
CA ASP A 77 -8.46 8.54 9.37
C ASP A 77 -7.21 9.08 8.66
N GLN A 78 -7.17 8.96 7.34
CA GLN A 78 -6.07 9.41 6.49
C GLN A 78 -6.63 10.29 5.39
N ASP A 79 -5.86 11.29 4.96
CA ASP A 79 -6.26 12.10 3.82
C ASP A 79 -6.40 11.20 2.58
N ASN A 80 -7.60 11.15 2.02
CA ASN A 80 -7.87 10.39 0.80
C ASN A 80 -7.41 11.18 -0.43
N VAL A 81 -6.10 11.28 -0.60
CA VAL A 81 -5.44 12.09 -1.63
C VAL A 81 -4.29 11.33 -2.29
N LEU A 82 -4.05 11.64 -3.57
CA LEU A 82 -2.86 11.27 -4.33
C LEU A 82 -2.12 12.56 -4.69
N ARG A 83 -0.81 12.63 -4.43
CA ARG A 83 0.02 13.84 -4.65
C ARG A 83 1.37 13.51 -5.26
#